data_AF-H0JQP1-F1
#
_entry.id   AF-H0JQP1-F1
#
_cell.length_a   1.000
_cell.length_b   1.000
_cell.length_c   1.000
_cell.angle_alpha   90.00
_cell.angle_beta   90.00
_cell.angle_gamma   90.00
#
_symmetry.space_group_name_H-M   'P 1'
#
loop_
_entity.id
_entity.type
_entity.pdbx_description
1 polymer ?
#
loop_
_entity_poly.entity_id
_entity_poly.type
_entity_poly.pdbx_seq_one_letter_code
_entity_poly.pdbx_strand_id
1 'polypeptide(L)'
;MDLRVTARRPVLLTNSASIVVGFAMYAQSLILPQILQLPEETGHGLGQSMIMMGLCMAPGGLMMMAVSPIGGKLSAGHGPKTTLLVGCLIIALGYTAGLLLMGSVLGLAVVATICRTGVGFAYGAMPALIMGEVPATETASAKSVNSLMRSVGTSSASAVVGVVLAQMSVPFAGHTIPTESGFRVVLLTGAGVALLAAVLTVAGPQSRRARLAKVAAGATPSVRV
;
A
#
# COMPACT_ATOMS: atom_id res chain seq x y z
N MET A 1 5.04 -8.77 -26.93
CA MET A 1 5.37 -8.23 -25.59
C MET A 1 6.82 -7.77 -25.64
N ASP A 2 7.07 -6.49 -25.89
CA ASP A 2 8.45 -5.99 -25.89
C ASP A 2 8.93 -5.80 -24.44
N LEU A 3 9.67 -6.78 -23.92
CA LEU A 3 10.24 -6.74 -22.57
C LEU A 3 11.14 -5.51 -22.34
N ARG A 4 11.66 -4.92 -23.43
CA ARG A 4 12.43 -3.66 -23.45
C ARG A 4 11.64 -2.43 -22.98
N VAL A 5 10.32 -2.41 -23.12
CA VAL A 5 9.47 -1.30 -22.64
C VAL A 5 9.31 -1.37 -21.12
N THR A 6 9.23 -2.57 -20.55
CA THR A 6 9.23 -2.83 -19.09
C THR A 6 10.53 -2.46 -18.39
N ALA A 7 11.66 -2.49 -19.11
CA ALA A 7 13.00 -2.19 -18.58
C ALA A 7 13.29 -0.68 -18.44
N ARG A 8 12.36 0.20 -18.85
CA ARG A 8 12.54 1.64 -18.68
C ARG A 8 12.39 2.01 -17.19
N ARG A 9 13.41 2.65 -16.62
CA ARG A 9 13.49 3.10 -15.21
C ARG A 9 12.20 3.69 -14.61
N PRO A 10 11.38 4.48 -15.34
CA PRO A 10 10.14 5.02 -14.79
C PRO A 10 9.00 3.98 -14.62
N VAL A 11 8.98 2.95 -15.46
CA VAL A 11 8.06 1.80 -15.35
C VAL A 11 8.42 0.96 -14.13
N LEU A 12 9.72 0.83 -13.81
CA LEU A 12 10.19 0.12 -12.62
C LEU A 12 9.69 0.77 -11.32
N LEU A 13 9.72 2.10 -11.19
CA LEU A 13 9.24 2.80 -9.98
C LEU A 13 7.74 2.57 -9.74
N THR A 14 6.94 2.65 -10.81
CA THR A 14 5.50 2.47 -10.70
C THR A 14 5.15 1.01 -10.41
N ASN A 15 5.88 0.07 -11.02
CA ASN A 15 5.73 -1.35 -10.76
C ASN A 15 6.14 -1.73 -9.32
N SER A 16 7.24 -1.17 -8.80
CA SER A 16 7.65 -1.35 -7.40
C SER A 16 6.59 -0.83 -6.43
N ALA A 17 6.02 0.34 -6.71
CA ALA A 17 4.91 0.87 -5.93
C ALA A 17 3.69 -0.07 -5.93
N SER A 18 3.35 -0.65 -7.07
CA SER A 18 2.22 -1.59 -7.20
C SER A 18 2.45 -2.90 -6.46
N ILE A 19 3.68 -3.41 -6.46
CA ILE A 19 4.07 -4.57 -5.67
C ILE A 19 3.89 -4.25 -4.17
N VAL A 20 4.43 -3.13 -3.70
CA VAL A 20 4.37 -2.72 -2.29
C VAL A 20 2.94 -2.53 -1.83
N VAL A 21 2.14 -1.77 -2.58
CA VAL A 21 0.76 -1.46 -2.19
C VAL A 21 -0.09 -2.74 -2.24
N GLY A 22 0.12 -3.60 -3.23
CA GLY A 22 -0.50 -4.93 -3.30
C GLY A 22 -0.11 -5.79 -2.09
N PHE A 23 1.18 -5.80 -1.73
CA PHE A 23 1.70 -6.54 -0.58
C PHE A 23 1.07 -6.06 0.73
N ALA A 24 1.15 -4.76 1.00
CA ALA A 24 0.60 -4.12 2.19
C ALA A 24 -0.91 -4.38 2.32
N MET A 25 -1.66 -4.14 1.24
CA MET A 25 -3.10 -4.38 1.24
C MET A 25 -3.44 -5.84 1.58
N TYR A 26 -2.69 -6.80 1.02
CA TYR A 26 -2.97 -8.22 1.17
C TYR A 26 -2.53 -8.76 2.54
N ALA A 27 -1.32 -8.43 2.97
CA ALA A 27 -0.80 -8.85 4.27
C ALA A 27 -1.72 -8.38 5.41
N GLN A 28 -2.20 -7.15 5.36
CA GLN A 28 -3.15 -6.63 6.35
C GLN A 28 -4.52 -7.33 6.28
N SER A 29 -4.98 -7.68 5.07
CA SER A 29 -6.22 -8.43 4.88
C SER A 29 -6.15 -9.86 5.45
N LEU A 30 -4.95 -10.40 5.67
CA LEU A 30 -4.76 -11.68 6.36
C LEU A 30 -4.72 -11.53 7.88
N ILE A 31 -3.90 -10.61 8.40
CA ILE A 31 -3.63 -10.55 9.84
C ILE A 31 -4.74 -9.91 10.67
N LEU A 32 -5.40 -8.85 10.17
CA LEU A 32 -6.38 -8.11 10.97
C LEU A 32 -7.63 -8.95 11.26
N PRO A 33 -8.22 -9.65 10.27
CA PRO A 33 -9.30 -10.61 10.54
C PRO A 33 -8.93 -11.67 11.57
N GLN A 34 -7.69 -12.18 11.52
CA GLN A 34 -7.24 -13.22 12.43
C GLN A 34 -7.16 -12.68 13.86
N ILE A 35 -6.45 -11.57 14.11
CA ILE A 35 -6.34 -11.01 15.47
C ILE A 35 -7.72 -10.68 16.05
N LEU A 36 -8.62 -10.12 15.23
CA LEU A 36 -9.99 -9.83 15.68
C LEU A 36 -10.77 -11.08 16.07
N GLN A 37 -10.65 -12.18 15.31
CA GLN A 37 -11.46 -13.38 15.51
C GLN A 37 -10.83 -14.44 16.44
N LEU A 38 -9.51 -14.40 16.66
CA LEU A 38 -8.87 -15.36 17.58
C LEU A 38 -9.49 -15.24 18.98
N PRO A 39 -9.73 -16.35 19.71
CA PRO A 39 -10.27 -16.31 21.06
C PRO A 39 -9.41 -15.49 22.02
N GLU A 40 -10.01 -14.79 22.97
CA GLU A 40 -9.28 -14.02 24.00
C GLU A 40 -8.36 -14.90 24.86
N GLU A 41 -8.74 -16.17 25.06
CA GLU A 41 -7.94 -17.19 25.77
C GLU A 41 -6.54 -17.42 25.16
N THR A 42 -6.34 -17.03 23.90
CA THR A 42 -5.03 -17.09 23.23
C THR A 42 -4.06 -16.00 23.71
N GLY A 43 -4.53 -15.04 24.52
CA GLY A 43 -3.75 -13.94 25.08
C GLY A 43 -3.49 -12.77 24.13
N HIS A 44 -3.81 -12.91 22.83
CA HIS A 44 -3.59 -11.89 21.81
C HIS A 44 -4.72 -11.78 20.78
N GLY A 45 -5.67 -12.72 20.78
CA GLY A 45 -6.94 -12.59 20.06
C GLY A 45 -7.92 -11.67 20.78
N LEU A 46 -8.90 -11.13 20.05
CA LEU A 46 -9.92 -10.21 20.56
C LEU A 46 -11.33 -10.82 20.63
N GLY A 47 -11.49 -12.11 20.30
CA GLY A 47 -12.73 -12.87 20.46
C GLY A 47 -13.93 -12.33 19.67
N GLN A 48 -13.72 -11.50 18.65
CA GLN A 48 -14.80 -10.85 17.92
C GLN A 48 -15.48 -11.80 16.93
N SER A 49 -16.79 -11.64 16.79
CA SER A 49 -17.55 -12.36 15.77
C SER A 49 -17.17 -11.89 14.35
N MET A 50 -17.46 -12.72 13.35
CA MET A 50 -17.24 -12.38 11.95
C MET A 50 -17.99 -11.09 11.53
N ILE A 51 -19.16 -10.82 12.10
CA ILE A 51 -19.94 -9.61 11.85
C ILE A 51 -19.22 -8.38 12.44
N MET A 52 -18.77 -8.45 13.69
CA MET A 52 -18.05 -7.33 14.32
C MET A 52 -16.71 -7.06 13.65
N MET A 53 -15.98 -8.11 13.26
CA MET A 53 -14.78 -7.96 12.46
C MET A 53 -15.07 -7.21 11.14
N GLY A 54 -16.12 -7.62 10.41
CA GLY A 54 -16.54 -6.94 9.19
C GLY A 54 -16.87 -5.45 9.44
N LEU A 55 -17.61 -5.16 10.51
CA LEU A 55 -17.98 -3.79 10.87
C LEU A 55 -16.75 -2.94 11.25
N CYS A 56 -15.77 -3.51 11.94
CA CYS A 56 -14.52 -2.84 12.28
C CYS A 56 -13.64 -2.55 11.05
N MET A 57 -13.71 -3.41 10.03
CA MET A 57 -12.93 -3.23 8.80
C MET A 57 -13.63 -2.35 7.74
N ALA A 58 -14.96 -2.21 7.81
CA ALA A 58 -15.76 -1.44 6.86
C ALA A 58 -15.32 0.03 6.70
N PRO A 59 -14.99 0.79 7.78
CA PRO A 59 -14.52 2.17 7.68
C PRO A 59 -13.29 2.32 6.80
N GLY A 60 -12.40 1.32 6.80
CA GLY A 60 -11.22 1.34 5.95
C GLY A 60 -11.56 1.33 4.46
N GLY A 61 -12.57 0.55 4.03
CA GLY A 61 -13.04 0.56 2.66
C GLY A 61 -13.63 1.91 2.25
N LEU A 62 -14.45 2.51 3.12
CA LEU A 62 -15.05 3.83 2.91
C LEU A 62 -13.99 4.93 2.80
N MET A 63 -12.97 4.89 3.66
CA MET A 63 -11.88 5.87 3.60
C MET A 63 -11.07 5.77 2.31
N MET A 64 -10.89 4.58 1.76
CA MET A 64 -10.25 4.42 0.44
C MET A 64 -11.02 5.14 -0.67
N MET A 65 -12.36 5.13 -0.62
CA MET A 65 -13.22 5.87 -1.55
C MET A 65 -13.18 7.38 -1.31
N ALA A 66 -13.29 7.80 -0.04
CA ALA A 66 -13.34 9.21 0.36
C ALA A 66 -12.03 9.96 0.05
N VAL A 67 -10.89 9.27 0.12
CA VAL A 67 -9.57 9.86 -0.06
C VAL A 67 -9.16 9.94 -1.53
N SER A 68 -9.80 9.20 -2.43
CA SER A 68 -9.48 9.20 -3.86
C SER A 68 -9.47 10.61 -4.50
N PRO A 69 -10.49 11.48 -4.31
CA PRO A 69 -10.46 12.85 -4.82
C PRO A 69 -9.35 13.72 -4.18
N ILE A 70 -9.03 13.48 -2.91
CA ILE A 70 -7.98 14.20 -2.18
C ILE A 70 -6.62 13.84 -2.77
N GLY A 71 -6.37 12.54 -3.03
CA GLY A 71 -5.18 12.07 -3.73
C GLY A 71 -5.06 12.66 -5.14
N GLY A 72 -6.17 12.79 -5.86
CA GLY A 72 -6.23 13.46 -7.16
C GLY A 72 -5.83 14.94 -7.09
N LYS A 73 -6.39 15.70 -6.13
CA LYS A 73 -6.02 17.10 -5.90
C LYS A 73 -4.54 17.27 -5.52
N LEU A 74 -4.04 16.41 -4.62
CA LEU A 74 -2.63 16.41 -4.22
C LEU A 74 -1.72 16.11 -5.41
N SER A 75 -2.13 15.17 -6.26
CA SER A 75 -1.40 14.79 -7.48
C SER A 75 -1.35 15.94 -8.50
N ALA A 76 -2.46 16.67 -8.66
CA ALA A 76 -2.52 17.83 -9.54
C ALA A 76 -1.64 19.00 -9.04
N GLY A 77 -1.63 19.28 -7.73
CA GLY A 77 -0.89 20.40 -7.16
C GLY A 77 0.61 20.13 -6.94
N HIS A 78 0.96 18.94 -6.45
CA HIS A 78 2.33 18.61 -6.01
C HIS A 78 2.97 17.47 -6.81
N GLY A 79 2.27 16.96 -7.82
CA GLY A 79 2.72 15.87 -8.68
C GLY A 79 2.41 14.48 -8.10
N PRO A 80 2.19 13.48 -8.98
CA PRO A 80 1.80 12.14 -8.57
C PRO A 80 2.87 11.40 -7.77
N LYS A 81 4.15 11.76 -7.93
CA LYS A 81 5.26 11.22 -7.13
C LYS A 81 5.10 11.56 -5.64
N THR A 82 4.67 12.78 -5.34
CA THR A 82 4.45 13.26 -3.96
C THR A 82 3.25 12.55 -3.34
N THR A 83 2.16 12.40 -4.09
CA THR A 83 0.98 11.64 -3.66
C THR A 83 1.33 10.19 -3.34
N LEU A 84 2.16 9.55 -4.16
CA LEU A 84 2.62 8.18 -3.91
C LEU A 84 3.47 8.10 -2.63
N LEU A 85 4.42 9.01 -2.46
CA LEU A 85 5.26 9.08 -1.26
C LEU A 85 4.40 9.22 0.02
N VAL A 86 3.43 10.14 0.00
CA VAL A 86 2.48 10.32 1.11
C VAL A 86 1.71 9.03 1.38
N GLY A 87 1.22 8.36 0.33
CA GLY A 87 0.55 7.06 0.46
C GLY A 87 1.43 6.00 1.14
N CYS A 88 2.69 5.86 0.71
CA CYS A 88 3.64 4.92 1.31
C CYS A 88 3.93 5.24 2.79
N LEU A 89 4.10 6.52 3.14
CA LEU A 89 4.33 6.94 4.53
C LEU A 89 3.11 6.68 5.42
N ILE A 90 1.89 6.92 4.91
CA ILE A 90 0.66 6.62 5.64
C ILE A 90 0.52 5.11 5.87
N ILE A 91 0.85 4.28 4.87
CA ILE A 91 0.87 2.81 5.04
C ILE A 91 1.88 2.41 6.12
N ALA A 92 3.12 2.93 6.04
CA ALA A 92 4.16 2.64 7.03
C ALA A 92 3.73 3.05 8.46
N LEU A 93 3.07 4.22 8.58
CA LEU A 93 2.49 4.68 9.84
C LEU A 93 1.42 3.73 10.35
N GLY A 94 0.49 3.29 9.50
CA GLY A 94 -0.57 2.36 9.90
C GLY A 94 -0.02 1.01 10.38
N TYR A 95 0.97 0.45 9.67
CA TYR A 95 1.65 -0.77 10.09
C TYR A 95 2.39 -0.62 11.43
N THR A 96 3.09 0.51 11.61
CA THR A 96 3.81 0.81 12.86
C THR A 96 2.84 1.03 14.02
N ALA A 97 1.74 1.75 13.78
CA ALA A 97 0.66 1.94 14.75
C ALA A 97 0.02 0.60 15.13
N GLY A 98 -0.08 -0.35 14.19
CA GLY A 98 -0.53 -1.72 14.44
C GLY A 98 0.24 -2.43 15.54
N LEU A 99 1.55 -2.17 15.69
CA LEU A 99 2.38 -2.78 16.73
C LEU A 99 1.94 -2.37 18.15
N LEU A 100 1.38 -1.17 18.28
CA LEU A 100 0.90 -0.61 19.55
C LEU A 100 -0.60 -0.85 19.76
N LEU A 101 -1.37 -0.89 18.68
CA LEU A 101 -2.84 -0.88 18.72
C LEU A 101 -3.48 -2.26 18.50
N MET A 102 -2.70 -3.32 18.27
CA MET A 102 -3.24 -4.65 17.99
C MET A 102 -4.02 -5.31 19.13
N GLY A 103 -3.80 -4.87 20.37
CA GLY A 103 -4.57 -5.34 21.53
C GLY A 103 -5.95 -4.69 21.70
N SER A 104 -6.40 -3.86 20.75
CA SER A 104 -7.68 -3.16 20.84
C SER A 104 -8.48 -3.29 19.56
N VAL A 105 -9.77 -3.61 19.68
CA VAL A 105 -10.71 -3.67 18.54
C VAL A 105 -10.78 -2.34 17.80
N LEU A 106 -10.95 -1.24 18.54
CA LEU A 106 -10.93 0.11 17.96
C LEU A 106 -9.54 0.48 17.43
N GLY A 107 -8.49 0.06 18.11
CA GLY A 107 -7.11 0.22 17.64
C GLY A 107 -6.90 -0.40 16.25
N LEU A 108 -7.38 -1.63 16.04
CA LEU A 108 -7.30 -2.31 14.76
C LEU A 108 -8.19 -1.70 13.68
N ALA A 109 -9.37 -1.18 14.04
CA ALA A 109 -10.21 -0.42 13.12
C ALA A 109 -9.50 0.87 12.63
N VAL A 110 -8.83 1.58 13.53
CA VAL A 110 -8.02 2.77 13.21
C VAL A 110 -6.85 2.39 12.31
N VAL A 111 -6.09 1.34 12.66
CA VAL A 111 -4.99 0.82 11.83
C VAL A 111 -5.47 0.46 10.44
N ALA A 112 -6.60 -0.25 10.34
CA ALA A 112 -7.19 -0.60 9.07
C ALA A 112 -7.50 0.63 8.22
N THR A 113 -8.04 1.65 8.86
CA THR A 113 -8.45 2.91 8.23
C THR A 113 -7.26 3.72 7.73
N ILE A 114 -6.20 3.85 8.56
CA ILE A 114 -4.97 4.54 8.20
C ILE A 114 -4.33 3.87 6.97
N CYS A 115 -4.14 2.56 7.01
CA CYS A 115 -3.52 1.87 5.89
C CYS A 115 -4.35 1.97 4.61
N ARG A 116 -5.69 1.83 4.69
CA ARG A 116 -6.56 1.96 3.51
C ARG A 116 -6.56 3.38 2.93
N THR A 117 -6.39 4.39 3.78
CA THR A 117 -6.16 5.78 3.34
C THR A 117 -4.87 5.88 2.52
N GLY A 118 -3.77 5.32 3.00
CA GLY A 118 -2.49 5.31 2.29
C GLY A 118 -2.54 4.53 0.97
N VAL A 119 -3.22 3.38 0.95
CA VAL A 119 -3.52 2.61 -0.28
C VAL A 119 -4.31 3.47 -1.28
N GLY A 120 -5.33 4.21 -0.81
CA GLY A 120 -6.12 5.11 -1.64
C GLY A 120 -5.27 6.20 -2.33
N PHE A 121 -4.39 6.86 -1.57
CA PHE A 121 -3.43 7.82 -2.13
C PHE A 121 -2.52 7.20 -3.19
N ALA A 122 -1.95 6.02 -2.89
CA ALA A 122 -1.02 5.35 -3.80
C ALA A 122 -1.72 4.91 -5.10
N TYR A 123 -2.90 4.28 -5.02
CA TYR A 123 -3.68 3.89 -6.18
C TYR A 123 -4.20 5.10 -6.98
N GLY A 124 -4.51 6.23 -6.33
CA GLY A 124 -4.86 7.46 -7.02
C GLY A 124 -3.70 8.05 -7.83
N ALA A 125 -2.46 7.87 -7.37
CA ALA A 125 -1.26 8.40 -8.03
C ALA A 125 -0.77 7.53 -9.21
N MET A 126 -0.93 6.21 -9.13
CA MET A 126 -0.36 5.26 -10.09
C MET A 126 -0.77 5.49 -11.55
N PRO A 127 -2.06 5.69 -11.91
CA PRO A 127 -2.44 5.91 -13.30
C PRO A 127 -1.73 7.11 -13.93
N ALA A 128 -1.58 8.19 -13.17
CA ALA A 128 -0.89 9.39 -13.62
C ALA A 128 0.63 9.17 -13.80
N LEU A 129 1.27 8.37 -12.94
CA LEU A 129 2.68 7.98 -13.11
C LEU A 129 2.87 7.09 -14.35
N ILE A 130 1.99 6.11 -14.55
CA ILE A 130 2.07 5.21 -15.70
C ILE A 130 1.90 5.99 -17.00
N MET A 131 0.80 6.73 -17.14
CA MET A 131 0.49 7.48 -18.36
C MET A 131 1.46 8.63 -18.64
N GLY A 132 2.24 9.07 -17.64
CA GLY A 132 3.31 10.04 -17.81
C GLY A 132 4.54 9.49 -18.55
N GLU A 133 4.68 8.16 -18.62
CA GLU A 133 5.92 7.48 -19.01
C GLU A 133 5.77 6.58 -20.25
N VAL A 134 4.55 6.23 -20.64
CA VAL A 134 4.27 5.46 -21.86
C VAL A 134 3.59 6.29 -22.96
N PRO A 135 3.90 6.03 -24.25
CA PRO A 135 3.13 6.59 -25.37
C PRO A 135 1.64 6.25 -25.25
N ALA A 136 0.77 7.12 -25.78
CA ALA A 136 -0.69 6.93 -25.68
C ALA A 136 -1.16 5.57 -26.24
N THR A 137 -0.49 5.09 -27.30
CA THR A 137 -0.73 3.79 -27.95
C THR A 137 -0.39 2.57 -27.09
N GLU A 138 0.43 2.73 -26.05
CA GLU A 138 0.90 1.63 -25.18
C GLU A 138 0.21 1.62 -23.79
N THR A 139 -0.77 2.52 -23.57
CA THR A 139 -1.45 2.67 -22.27
C THR A 139 -2.13 1.38 -21.79
N ALA A 140 -2.70 0.60 -22.71
CA ALA A 140 -3.33 -0.68 -22.39
C ALA A 140 -2.31 -1.70 -21.87
N SER A 141 -1.16 -1.82 -22.54
CA SER A 141 -0.05 -2.67 -22.11
C SER A 141 0.54 -2.21 -20.77
N ALA A 142 0.64 -0.90 -20.55
CA ALA A 142 1.15 -0.37 -19.30
C ALA A 142 0.21 -0.66 -18.11
N LYS A 143 -1.11 -0.57 -18.31
CA LYS A 143 -2.11 -0.95 -17.29
C LYS A 143 -2.10 -2.44 -16.98
N SER A 144 -1.93 -3.31 -17.99
CA SER A 144 -1.88 -4.76 -17.75
C SER A 144 -0.62 -5.18 -16.97
N VAL A 145 0.53 -4.58 -17.28
CA VAL A 145 1.77 -4.77 -16.48
C VAL A 145 1.57 -4.30 -15.05
N ASN A 146 0.91 -3.16 -14.83
CA ASN A 146 0.61 -2.71 -13.47
C ASN A 146 -0.26 -3.71 -12.69
N SER A 147 -1.28 -4.28 -13.35
CA SER A 147 -2.11 -5.33 -12.76
C SER A 147 -1.28 -6.58 -12.43
N LEU A 148 -0.39 -7.01 -13.33
CA LEU A 148 0.52 -8.12 -13.09
C LEU A 148 1.41 -7.88 -11.86
N MET A 149 1.98 -6.67 -11.75
CA MET A 149 2.84 -6.31 -10.61
C MET A 149 2.07 -6.28 -9.30
N ARG A 150 0.80 -5.83 -9.33
CA ARG A 150 -0.08 -5.93 -8.17
C ARG A 150 -0.31 -7.38 -7.78
N SER A 151 -0.58 -8.27 -8.74
CA SER A 151 -0.73 -9.71 -8.49
C SER A 151 0.55 -10.31 -7.88
N VAL A 152 1.73 -9.95 -8.41
CA VAL A 152 3.03 -10.35 -7.83
C VAL A 152 3.16 -9.86 -6.38
N GLY A 153 2.75 -8.62 -6.09
CA GLY A 153 2.74 -8.11 -4.71
C GLY A 153 1.84 -8.92 -3.78
N THR A 154 0.61 -9.23 -4.23
CA THR A 154 -0.34 -10.01 -3.43
C THR A 154 0.09 -11.47 -3.23
N SER A 155 0.68 -12.12 -4.24
CA SER A 155 1.18 -13.49 -4.11
C SER A 155 2.46 -13.56 -3.27
N SER A 156 3.33 -12.56 -3.37
CA SER A 156 4.50 -12.47 -2.50
C SER A 156 4.07 -12.23 -1.05
N ALA A 157 3.06 -11.40 -0.81
CA ALA A 157 2.49 -11.22 0.52
C ALA A 157 1.88 -12.50 1.08
N SER A 158 1.07 -13.22 0.29
CA SER A 158 0.49 -14.48 0.76
C SER A 158 1.56 -15.49 1.17
N ALA A 159 2.63 -15.62 0.36
CA ALA A 159 3.74 -16.52 0.65
C ALA A 159 4.52 -16.10 1.91
N VAL A 160 4.94 -14.83 2.00
CA VAL A 160 5.72 -14.34 3.15
C VAL A 160 4.91 -14.41 4.44
N VAL A 161 3.67 -13.92 4.43
CA VAL A 161 2.79 -13.95 5.60
C VAL A 161 2.47 -15.39 5.99
N GLY A 162 2.16 -16.26 5.02
CA GLY A 162 1.89 -17.67 5.26
C GLY A 162 3.06 -18.38 5.94
N VAL A 163 4.29 -18.19 5.44
CA VAL A 163 5.49 -18.78 6.05
C VAL A 163 5.73 -18.23 7.45
N VAL A 164 5.63 -16.90 7.64
CA VAL A 164 5.85 -16.28 8.95
C VAL A 164 4.84 -16.81 9.97
N LEU A 165 3.55 -16.79 9.64
CA LEU A 165 2.52 -17.26 10.56
C LEU A 165 2.64 -18.76 10.81
N ALA A 166 2.92 -19.58 9.79
CA ALA A 166 3.10 -21.03 9.97
C ALA A 166 4.30 -21.38 10.86
N GLN A 167 5.44 -20.69 10.70
CA GLN A 167 6.64 -20.91 11.51
C GLN A 167 6.50 -20.35 12.93
N MET A 168 5.68 -19.31 13.10
CA MET A 168 5.44 -18.65 14.38
C MET A 168 4.05 -18.97 14.91
N SER A 169 3.66 -20.24 14.86
CA SER A 169 2.40 -20.74 15.41
C SER A 169 2.64 -21.71 16.57
N VAL A 170 1.64 -21.82 17.44
CA VAL A 170 1.62 -22.74 18.59
C VAL A 170 0.33 -23.56 18.60
N PRO A 171 0.37 -24.79 19.15
CA PRO A 171 -0.83 -25.58 19.35
C PRO A 171 -1.73 -24.92 20.41
N PHE A 172 -3.02 -24.81 20.11
CA PHE A 172 -4.06 -24.30 20.99
C PHE A 172 -5.38 -25.03 20.70
N ALA A 173 -5.98 -25.66 21.71
CA ALA A 173 -7.26 -26.38 21.60
C ALA A 173 -7.35 -27.36 20.41
N GLY A 174 -6.26 -28.10 20.11
CA GLY A 174 -6.22 -29.07 19.01
C GLY A 174 -6.00 -28.48 17.61
N HIS A 175 -5.82 -27.16 17.52
CA HIS A 175 -5.50 -26.44 16.27
C HIS A 175 -4.17 -25.70 16.40
N THR A 176 -3.58 -25.35 15.26
CA THR A 176 -2.36 -24.52 15.22
C THR A 176 -2.75 -23.07 14.97
N ILE A 177 -2.44 -22.19 15.90
CA ILE A 177 -2.76 -20.75 15.80
C ILE A 177 -1.49 -19.91 15.73
N PRO A 178 -1.48 -18.80 14.98
CA PRO A 178 -0.37 -17.87 14.99
C PRO A 178 -0.13 -17.28 16.37
N THR A 179 1.13 -16.95 16.67
CA THR A 179 1.51 -16.23 17.90
C THR A 179 1.43 -14.72 17.71
N GLU A 180 1.32 -13.98 18.81
CA GLU A 180 1.42 -12.52 18.82
C GLU A 180 2.71 -12.02 18.15
N SER A 181 3.84 -12.69 18.40
CA SER A 181 5.12 -12.38 17.76
C SER A 181 5.06 -12.59 16.24
N GLY A 182 4.34 -13.60 15.76
CA GLY A 182 4.10 -13.80 14.32
C GLY A 182 3.37 -12.61 13.69
N PHE A 183 2.32 -12.12 14.35
CA PHE A 183 1.61 -10.91 13.90
C PHE A 183 2.51 -9.67 13.91
N ARG A 184 3.32 -9.47 14.96
CA ARG A 184 4.30 -8.37 15.03
C ARG A 184 5.33 -8.42 13.90
N VAL A 185 5.84 -9.61 13.55
CA VAL A 185 6.80 -9.78 12.44
C VAL A 185 6.15 -9.42 11.10
N VAL A 186 4.91 -9.83 10.86
CA VAL A 186 4.19 -9.43 9.64
C VAL A 186 3.97 -7.91 9.61
N LEU A 187 3.61 -7.29 10.74
CA LEU A 187 3.44 -5.85 10.84
C LEU A 187 4.75 -5.09 10.54
N LEU A 188 5.87 -5.52 11.13
CA LEU A 188 7.20 -4.96 10.88
C LEU A 188 7.63 -5.13 9.43
N THR A 189 7.35 -6.29 8.83
CA THR A 189 7.64 -6.56 7.42
C THR A 189 6.85 -5.61 6.52
N GLY A 190 5.55 -5.43 6.79
CA GLY A 190 4.72 -4.47 6.07
C GLY A 190 5.21 -3.02 6.20
N ALA A 191 5.60 -2.59 7.41
CA ALA A 191 6.21 -1.28 7.63
C ALA A 191 7.51 -1.12 6.83
N GLY A 192 8.40 -2.11 6.88
CA GLY A 192 9.68 -2.11 6.16
C GLY A 192 9.49 -2.05 4.64
N VAL A 193 8.57 -2.84 4.10
CA VAL A 193 8.23 -2.83 2.66
C VAL A 193 7.66 -1.47 2.23
N ALA A 194 6.79 -0.86 3.05
CA ALA A 194 6.24 0.47 2.78
C ALA A 194 7.31 1.59 2.84
N LEU A 195 8.22 1.53 3.81
CA LEU A 195 9.34 2.48 3.92
C LEU A 195 10.33 2.32 2.76
N LEU A 196 10.66 1.08 2.38
CA LEU A 196 11.49 0.81 1.20
C LEU A 196 10.86 1.43 -0.06
N ALA A 197 9.54 1.32 -0.22
CA ALA A 197 8.84 1.97 -1.32
C ALA A 197 8.90 3.49 -1.28
N ALA A 198 8.79 4.09 -0.09
CA ALA A 198 8.96 5.52 0.09
C ALA A 198 10.37 5.97 -0.33
N VAL A 199 11.40 5.23 0.09
CA VAL A 199 12.80 5.48 -0.30
C VAL A 199 13.00 5.34 -1.81
N LEU A 200 12.50 4.25 -2.41
CA LEU A 200 12.56 4.04 -3.86
C LEU A 200 11.82 5.14 -4.62
N THR A 201 10.69 5.59 -4.10
CA THR A 201 9.95 6.72 -4.66
C THR A 201 10.83 7.96 -4.64
N VAL A 202 11.42 8.34 -3.51
CA VAL A 202 12.29 9.52 -3.42
C VAL A 202 13.50 9.41 -4.36
N ALA A 203 14.21 8.28 -4.33
CA ALA A 203 15.41 8.01 -5.12
C ALA A 203 15.14 7.91 -6.64
N GLY A 204 13.90 7.62 -7.03
CA GLY A 204 13.50 7.50 -8.42
C GLY A 204 13.61 8.81 -9.21
N PRO A 205 14.06 8.79 -10.49
CA PRO A 205 14.10 10.00 -11.32
C PRO A 205 12.71 10.67 -11.46
N GLN A 206 12.69 12.01 -11.47
CA GLN A 206 11.46 12.78 -11.73
C GLN A 206 10.97 12.49 -13.16
N SER A 207 9.66 12.29 -13.30
CA SER A 207 9.03 11.97 -14.57
C SER A 207 9.35 13.02 -15.64
N ARG A 208 9.68 12.56 -16.86
CA ARG A 208 10.17 13.44 -17.95
C ARG A 208 9.19 14.57 -18.26
N ARG A 209 7.89 14.31 -18.12
CA ARG A 209 6.81 15.28 -18.31
C ARG A 209 6.71 16.33 -17.19
N ALA A 210 7.00 15.95 -15.94
CA ALA A 210 7.09 16.91 -14.82
C ALA A 210 8.30 17.84 -15.00
N ARG A 211 9.41 17.32 -15.54
CA ARG A 211 10.57 18.13 -15.93
C ARG A 211 10.20 19.12 -17.05
N LEU A 212 9.49 18.66 -18.09
CA LEU A 212 9.06 19.51 -19.20
C LEU A 212 8.04 20.58 -18.77
N ALA A 213 7.11 20.24 -17.87
CA ALA A 213 6.15 21.19 -17.31
C ALA A 213 6.84 22.27 -16.44
N LYS A 214 7.84 21.88 -15.62
CA LYS A 214 8.66 22.85 -14.88
C LYS A 214 9.46 23.77 -15.80
N VAL A 215 10.00 23.24 -16.89
CA VAL A 215 10.73 24.04 -17.90
C VAL A 215 9.79 25.02 -18.60
N ALA A 216 8.58 24.58 -18.99
CA ALA A 216 7.58 25.45 -19.60
C ALA A 216 7.07 26.55 -18.65
N ALA A 217 6.85 26.22 -17.37
CA ALA A 217 6.44 27.19 -16.34
C ALA A 217 7.56 28.17 -15.96
N GLY A 218 8.82 27.76 -16.08
CA GLY A 218 9.98 28.66 -15.93
C GLY A 218 10.27 29.52 -17.17
N ALA A 219 9.68 29.19 -18.32
CA ALA A 219 9.90 29.88 -19.60
C ALA A 219 8.84 30.96 -19.90
N THR A 220 7.79 31.11 -19.09
CA THR A 220 6.85 32.23 -19.21
C THR A 220 7.59 33.55 -18.94
N PRO A 221 7.81 34.42 -19.93
CA PRO A 221 8.47 35.70 -19.70
C PRO A 221 7.57 36.54 -18.79
N SER A 222 8.15 37.11 -17.73
CA SER A 222 7.47 38.14 -16.95
C SER A 222 7.28 39.37 -17.84
N VAL A 223 6.17 39.44 -18.56
CA VAL A 223 5.72 40.68 -19.18
C VAL A 223 5.25 41.55 -18.03
N ARG A 224 6.17 42.36 -17.49
CA ARG A 224 5.83 43.52 -16.67
C ARG A 224 5.29 44.57 -17.64
N VAL A 225 4.01 44.90 -17.47
CA VAL A 225 3.40 46.13 -17.99
C VAL A 225 3.74 47.26 -17.02
#